data_AF-A0A9E7GKE6-F1
#
_entry.id   AF-A0A9E7GKE6-F1
#
_cell.length_a   1.000
_cell.length_b   1.000
_cell.length_c   1.000
_cell.angle_alpha   90.00
_cell.angle_beta   90.00
_cell.angle_gamma   90.00
#
_symmetry.space_group_name_H-M   'P 1'
#
loop_
_entity.id
_entity.type
_entity.pdbx_description
1 polymer ?
#
loop_
_entity_poly.entity_id
_entity_poly.type
_entity_poly.pdbx_seq_one_letter_code
_entity_poly.pdbx_strand_id
1 'polypeptide(L)'
;MTVTPEQKYLVRASFMYGSYDGLNGVNPSNPLLFDLHLGVNFWRTVNITKASDVHRAEAIFVASADSASVCLAKTGSATPFISALELRPLKNTIYSYANATQNMVLFSRINLAPTTNNLLR
;
A
#
# COMPACT_ATOMS: atom_id res chain seq x y z
N MET A 1 -10.18 -2.55 9.32
CA MET A 1 -9.07 -2.44 10.28
C MET A 1 -9.53 -1.55 11.42
N THR A 2 -9.29 -1.94 12.67
CA THR A 2 -9.60 -1.09 13.84
C THR A 2 -8.53 -0.01 13.99
N VAL A 3 -8.96 1.23 14.18
CA VAL A 3 -8.11 2.42 14.32
C VAL A 3 -8.66 3.31 15.44
N THR A 4 -7.84 4.23 15.93
CA THR A 4 -8.29 5.26 16.87
C THR A 4 -8.62 6.53 16.08
N PRO A 5 -9.78 7.17 16.27
CA PRO A 5 -10.07 8.46 15.66
C PRO A 5 -8.96 9.49 15.96
N GLU A 6 -8.70 10.39 15.01
CA GLU A 6 -7.68 11.45 15.08
C GLU A 6 -6.22 10.97 15.17
N GLN A 7 -6.00 9.64 15.17
CA GLN A 7 -4.68 9.04 15.16
C GLN A 7 -4.18 8.88 13.72
N LYS A 8 -2.91 9.24 13.50
CA LYS A 8 -2.22 9.06 12.21
C LYS A 8 -1.66 7.65 12.07
N TYR A 9 -1.78 7.08 10.88
CA TYR A 9 -1.29 5.73 10.56
C TYR A 9 -0.53 5.71 9.24
N LEU A 10 0.51 4.88 9.19
CA LEU A 10 1.06 4.34 7.96
C LEU A 10 0.32 3.02 7.66
N VAL A 11 -0.27 2.92 6.47
CA VAL A 11 -0.78 1.66 5.92
C VAL A 11 0.11 1.23 4.77
N ARG A 12 0.47 -0.06 4.75
CA ARG A 12 1.25 -0.67 3.68
C ARG A 12 0.54 -1.92 3.18
N ALA A 13 0.26 -1.95 1.89
CA ALA A 13 -0.21 -3.15 1.19
C ALA A 13 0.94 -3.75 0.38
N SER A 14 1.13 -5.06 0.49
CA SER A 14 2.13 -5.81 -0.26
C SER A 14 1.47 -6.88 -1.13
N PHE A 15 2.00 -7.04 -2.34
CA PHE A 15 1.49 -7.95 -3.36
C PHE A 15 2.65 -8.75 -3.96
N MET A 16 2.52 -10.07 -3.94
CA MET A 16 3.33 -11.00 -4.72
C MET A 16 2.38 -12.09 -5.22
N TYR A 17 2.17 -12.15 -6.54
CA TYR A 17 1.13 -12.99 -7.14
C TYR A 17 1.40 -14.47 -6.92
N GLY A 18 2.64 -14.92 -7.17
CA GLY A 18 3.06 -16.30 -6.90
C GLY A 18 2.18 -17.38 -7.54
N SER A 19 1.38 -17.02 -8.56
CA SER A 19 0.37 -17.90 -9.16
C SER A 19 -0.62 -18.50 -8.16
N TYR A 20 -1.09 -17.71 -7.18
CA TYR A 20 -1.99 -18.18 -6.11
C TYR A 20 -3.28 -18.85 -6.62
N ASP A 21 -3.72 -18.54 -7.84
CA ASP A 21 -4.93 -19.05 -8.49
C ASP A 21 -4.65 -20.20 -9.48
N GLY A 22 -3.39 -20.63 -9.63
CA GLY A 22 -2.98 -21.70 -10.54
C GLY A 22 -2.98 -21.35 -12.03
N LEU A 23 -3.32 -20.11 -12.43
CA LEU A 23 -3.45 -19.74 -13.84
C LEU A 23 -2.10 -19.48 -14.54
N ASN A 24 -1.04 -19.17 -13.79
CA ASN A 24 0.32 -18.93 -14.29
C ASN A 24 0.42 -17.94 -15.48
N GLY A 25 -0.59 -17.09 -15.68
CA GLY A 25 -0.78 -16.35 -16.92
C GLY A 25 -0.29 -14.90 -16.91
N VAL A 26 0.26 -14.43 -15.79
CA VAL A 26 0.72 -13.03 -15.68
C VAL A 26 1.98 -12.80 -16.51
N ASN A 27 1.92 -11.80 -17.38
CA ASN A 27 3.05 -11.37 -18.22
C ASN A 27 2.85 -9.90 -18.64
N PRO A 28 3.84 -9.23 -19.26
CA PRO A 28 3.70 -7.83 -19.67
C PRO A 28 2.53 -7.54 -20.62
N SER A 29 2.10 -8.51 -21.44
CA SER A 29 0.94 -8.38 -22.34
C SER A 29 -0.39 -8.74 -21.68
N ASN A 30 -0.36 -9.37 -20.50
CA ASN A 30 -1.53 -9.73 -19.69
C ASN A 30 -1.26 -9.44 -18.20
N PRO A 31 -1.20 -8.16 -17.80
CA PRO A 31 -0.95 -7.78 -16.42
C PRO A 31 -2.18 -8.02 -15.53
N LEU A 32 -1.93 -8.24 -14.23
CA LEU A 32 -2.98 -8.15 -13.21
C LEU A 32 -3.16 -6.69 -12.83
N LEU A 33 -4.35 -6.16 -13.09
CA LEU A 33 -4.72 -4.76 -12.85
C LEU A 33 -5.91 -4.67 -11.92
N PHE A 34 -5.75 -3.87 -10.87
CA PHE A 34 -6.81 -3.48 -9.95
C PHE A 34 -6.42 -2.21 -9.20
N ASP A 35 -7.43 -1.46 -8.77
CA ASP A 35 -7.21 -0.23 -8.00
C ASP A 35 -7.23 -0.52 -6.51
N LEU A 36 -6.32 0.14 -5.81
CA LEU A 36 -6.26 0.15 -4.36
C LEU A 36 -6.87 1.46 -3.87
N HIS A 37 -7.83 1.34 -2.94
CA HIS A 37 -8.46 2.48 -2.28
C HIS A 37 -8.30 2.39 -0.77
N LEU A 38 -8.22 3.56 -0.13
CA LEU A 38 -8.30 3.73 1.31
C LEU A 38 -9.62 4.45 1.64
N GLY A 39 -10.59 3.70 2.17
CA GLY A 39 -11.99 4.10 2.16
C GLY A 39 -12.46 4.36 0.72
N VAL A 40 -12.97 5.56 0.47
CA VAL A 40 -13.38 6.00 -0.87
C VAL A 40 -12.24 6.60 -1.70
N ASN A 41 -11.10 6.90 -1.08
CA ASN A 41 -10.01 7.63 -1.73
C ASN A 41 -9.14 6.70 -2.56
N PHE A 42 -8.90 7.06 -3.82
CA PHE A 42 -7.94 6.37 -4.67
C PHE A 42 -6.53 6.47 -4.07
N TRP A 43 -5.83 5.34 -4.00
CA TRP A 43 -4.48 5.26 -3.49
C TRP A 43 -3.49 4.97 -4.62
N ARG A 44 -3.68 3.88 -5.37
CA ARG A 44 -2.81 3.49 -6.48
C ARG A 44 -3.44 2.37 -7.32
N THR A 45 -3.19 2.37 -8.63
CA THR A 45 -3.40 1.18 -9.48
C THR A 45 -2.25 0.20 -9.28
N VAL A 46 -2.57 -1.02 -8.87
CA VAL A 46 -1.62 -2.13 -8.80
C VAL A 46 -1.49 -2.73 -10.21
N ASN A 47 -0.25 -2.85 -10.67
CA ASN A 47 0.09 -3.41 -11.97
C ASN A 47 1.21 -4.43 -11.80
N ILE A 48 0.85 -5.71 -11.91
CA ILE A 48 1.77 -6.85 -11.75
C ILE A 48 1.90 -7.52 -13.11
N THR A 49 3.13 -7.54 -13.63
CA THR A 49 3.49 -8.15 -14.93
C THR A 49 4.32 -9.40 -14.78
N LYS A 50 4.78 -9.73 -13.57
CA LYS A 50 5.59 -10.92 -13.27
C LYS A 50 5.15 -11.52 -11.94
N ALA A 51 5.07 -12.85 -11.89
CA ALA A 51 4.58 -13.56 -10.71
C ALA A 51 5.48 -13.42 -9.48
N SER A 52 6.79 -13.27 -9.69
CA SER A 52 7.81 -13.17 -8.65
C SER A 52 8.00 -11.76 -8.07
N ASP A 53 7.46 -10.74 -8.73
CA ASP A 53 7.73 -9.35 -8.35
C ASP A 53 6.95 -8.98 -7.09
N VAL A 54 7.63 -8.33 -6.15
CA VAL A 54 7.03 -7.82 -4.92
C VAL A 54 6.69 -6.35 -5.13
N HIS A 55 5.40 -6.05 -5.14
CA HIS A 55 4.88 -4.69 -5.22
C HIS A 55 4.45 -4.22 -3.84
N ARG A 56 4.78 -2.97 -3.50
CA ARG A 56 4.37 -2.32 -2.25
C ARG A 56 3.70 -0.99 -2.55
N ALA A 57 2.60 -0.72 -1.85
CA ALA A 57 1.97 0.58 -1.78
C ALA A 57 2.00 1.05 -0.32
N GLU A 58 2.40 2.31 -0.10
CA GLU A 58 2.35 2.97 1.21
C GLU A 58 1.47 4.21 1.13
N ALA A 59 0.65 4.43 2.17
CA ALA A 59 -0.10 5.64 2.38
C ALA A 59 -0.11 6.03 3.86
N ILE A 60 -0.20 7.32 4.11
CA ILE A 60 -0.42 7.89 5.43
C ILE A 60 -1.80 8.53 5.43
N PHE A 61 -2.58 8.23 6.46
CA PHE A 61 -3.89 8.82 6.69
C PHE A 61 -4.09 9.15 8.16
N VAL A 62 -5.03 10.04 8.43
CA VAL A 62 -5.55 10.27 9.78
C VAL A 62 -6.93 9.64 9.85
N ALA A 63 -7.14 8.78 10.84
CA ALA A 63 -8.41 8.08 11.01
C ALA A 63 -9.52 9.07 11.39
N SER A 64 -10.63 9.06 10.64
CA SER A 64 -11.81 9.87 10.93
C SER A 64 -12.84 9.13 11.80
N ALA A 65 -12.69 7.81 11.93
CA ALA A 65 -13.58 6.92 12.67
C ALA A 65 -12.76 5.87 13.43
N ASP A 66 -13.44 4.96 14.13
CA ASP A 66 -12.85 3.82 14.83
C ASP A 66 -12.47 2.64 13.90
N SER A 67 -12.77 2.78 12.61
CA SER A 67 -12.47 1.80 11.59
C SER A 67 -11.99 2.46 10.29
N ALA A 68 -11.09 1.75 9.60
CA ALA A 68 -10.62 2.10 8.27
C ALA A 68 -10.68 0.87 7.37
N SER A 69 -11.02 1.07 6.10
CA SER A 69 -11.12 0.02 5.09
C SER A 69 -10.09 0.23 3.98
N VAL A 70 -9.52 -0.87 3.50
CA VAL A 70 -8.77 -0.91 2.25
C VAL A 70 -9.62 -1.70 1.28
N CYS A 71 -9.88 -1.13 0.10
CA CYS A 71 -10.69 -1.75 -0.94
C CYS A 71 -9.82 -2.08 -2.14
N LEU A 72 -10.01 -3.29 -2.68
CA LEU A 72 -9.40 -3.76 -3.91
C LEU A 72 -10.47 -3.72 -5.01
N ALA A 73 -10.46 -2.66 -5.80
CA ALA A 73 -11.44 -2.44 -6.86
C ALA A 73 -10.98 -3.11 -8.16
N LYS A 74 -11.80 -4.03 -8.67
CA LYS A 74 -11.54 -4.73 -9.92
C LYS A 74 -11.72 -3.79 -11.11
N THR A 75 -10.64 -3.53 -11.87
CA THR A 75 -10.66 -2.67 -13.07
C THR A 75 -10.48 -3.45 -14.38
N GLY A 76 -10.06 -4.71 -14.31
CA GLY A 76 -9.91 -5.61 -15.45
C GLY A 76 -10.53 -6.99 -15.20
N SER A 77 -10.09 -8.01 -15.93
CA SER A 77 -10.55 -9.40 -15.77
C SER A 77 -9.94 -10.10 -14.54
N ALA A 78 -8.76 -9.66 -14.09
CA ALA A 78 -8.03 -10.20 -12.96
C ALA A 78 -8.82 -10.15 -11.64
N THR A 79 -8.62 -11.16 -10.78
CA THR A 79 -9.14 -11.16 -9.41
C THR A 79 -8.17 -10.41 -8.51
N PRO A 80 -8.58 -9.28 -7.89
CA PRO A 80 -7.72 -8.53 -6.98
C PRO A 80 -7.33 -9.40 -5.78
N PHE A 81 -6.10 -9.26 -5.32
CA PHE A 81 -5.57 -9.99 -4.18
C PHE A 81 -4.69 -9.08 -3.33
N ILE A 82 -4.40 -9.50 -2.10
CA ILE A 82 -3.44 -8.84 -1.21
C ILE A 82 -2.67 -9.92 -0.44
N SER A 83 -1.34 -9.84 -0.44
CA SER A 83 -0.50 -10.82 0.24
C SER A 83 -0.28 -10.45 1.71
N ALA A 84 -0.13 -9.16 2.00
CA ALA A 84 -0.03 -8.65 3.36
C ALA A 84 -0.59 -7.22 3.46
N LEU A 85 -1.19 -6.91 4.61
CA LEU A 85 -1.65 -5.58 4.97
C LEU A 85 -1.08 -5.22 6.35
N GLU A 86 -0.23 -4.21 6.39
CA GLU A 86 0.41 -3.71 7.61
C GLU A 86 -0.19 -2.36 7.97
N LEU A 87 -0.49 -2.17 9.26
CA LEU A 87 -0.98 -0.91 9.82
C LEU A 87 -0.09 -0.52 11.00
N ARG A 88 0.51 0.68 10.94
CA ARG A 88 1.41 1.17 11.97
C ARG A 88 0.97 2.56 12.46
N PRO A 89 0.68 2.73 13.76
CA PRO A 89 0.43 4.06 14.32
C PRO A 89 1.68 4.93 14.24
N LEU A 90 1.49 6.20 13.92
CA LEU A 90 2.53 7.22 13.80
C LEU A 90 2.30 8.33 14.83
N LYS A 91 3.35 9.04 15.25
CA LYS A 91 3.15 10.27 16.03
C LYS A 91 2.45 11.31 15.14
N ASN A 92 1.45 12.01 15.65
CA ASN A 92 0.74 13.02 14.85
C ASN A 92 1.67 14.17 14.39
N THR A 93 2.79 14.38 15.08
CA THR A 93 3.83 15.38 14.76
C THR A 93 4.65 15.08 13.51
N ILE A 94 4.71 13.83 13.04
CA ILE A 94 5.42 13.48 11.80
C ILE A 94 4.46 13.55 10.61
N TYR A 95 4.97 14.00 9.45
CA TYR A 95 4.17 14.22 8.23
C TYR A 95 2.97 15.15 8.47
N SER A 96 3.22 16.40 8.83
CA SER A 96 2.19 17.40 9.19
C SER A 96 1.16 17.67 8.09
N TYR A 97 1.52 17.47 6.82
CA TYR A 97 0.62 17.64 5.69
C TYR A 97 -0.45 16.55 5.57
N ALA A 98 -0.26 15.37 6.17
CA ALA A 98 -1.30 14.35 6.23
C ALA A 98 -2.33 14.70 7.33
N ASN A 99 -3.58 14.88 6.94
CA ASN A 99 -4.71 15.23 7.80
C ASN A 99 -5.97 14.43 7.44
N ALA A 100 -7.09 14.67 8.14
CA ALA A 100 -8.32 13.88 7.98
C ALA A 100 -8.94 13.95 6.57
N THR A 101 -8.65 15.00 5.80
CA THR A 101 -9.15 15.19 4.43
C THR A 101 -8.09 14.95 3.36
N GLN A 102 -6.82 14.88 3.75
CA GLN A 102 -5.70 14.78 2.83
C GLN A 102 -4.75 13.66 3.23
N ASN A 103 -4.84 12.55 2.50
CA ASN A 103 -3.93 11.42 2.62
C ASN A 103 -2.64 11.70 1.84
N MET A 104 -1.54 11.05 2.24
CA MET A 104 -0.27 11.11 1.52
C MET A 104 0.09 9.71 1.00
N VAL A 105 0.34 9.58 -0.29
CA VAL A 105 0.83 8.34 -0.90
C VAL A 105 2.34 8.39 -1.05
N LEU A 106 3.03 7.28 -0.82
CA LEU A 106 4.48 7.24 -1.01
C LEU A 106 4.82 7.35 -2.50
N PHE A 107 5.59 8.38 -2.85
CA PHE A 107 6.24 8.48 -4.15
C PHE A 107 7.58 7.72 -4.15
N SER A 108 8.50 8.12 -3.25
CA SER A 108 9.80 7.48 -3.07
C SER A 108 10.32 7.69 -1.65
N ARG A 109 11.15 6.76 -1.17
CA ARG A 109 11.88 6.85 0.10
C ARG A 109 13.34 6.50 -0.19
N ILE A 110 14.24 7.45 0.03
CA ILE A 110 15.65 7.32 -0.32
C ILE A 110 16.48 7.56 0.94
N ASN A 111 17.42 6.67 1.23
CA ASN A 111 18.47 6.93 2.20
C ASN A 111 19.65 7.56 1.45
N LEU A 112 19.96 8.82 1.76
CA LEU A 112 21.08 9.55 1.17
C LEU A 112 22.39 9.40 1.94
N ALA A 113 22.36 8.75 3.10
CA ALA A 113 23.57 8.49 3.86
C ALA A 113 24.48 7.54 3.08
N PRO A 114 25.82 7.72 3.17
CA PRO A 114 26.76 6.75 2.64
C PRO A 114 26.48 5.38 3.27
N THR A 115 26.45 4.32 2.46
CA THR A 115 26.47 2.94 2.98
C THR A 115 27.90 2.64 3.46
N THR A 116 28.34 3.29 4.53
CA THR A 116 29.46 2.76 5.30
C THR A 116 28.96 1.50 5.99
N ASN A 117 29.78 0.44 6.01
CA ASN A 117 29.46 -0.87 6.62
C ASN A 117 29.24 -0.81 8.15
N ASN A 118 28.98 0.36 8.71
CA ASN A 118 28.69 0.53 10.13
C ASN A 118 27.17 0.41 10.30
N LEU A 119 26.73 -0.77 10.76
CA LEU A 119 25.39 -0.96 11.29
C LEU A 119 25.18 0.03 12.44
N LEU A 120 24.42 1.10 12.18
CA LEU A 120 23.88 1.95 13.24
C LEU A 120 22.73 1.16 13.87
N ARG A 121 23.01 0.57 15.04
CA ARG A 121 22.06 -0.16 15.88
C ARG A 121 21.28 0.80 16.77
#